data_AF-A0A015KGB8-F1
#
_entry.id   AF-A0A015KGB8-F1
#
_cell.length_a   1.000
_cell.length_b   1.000
_cell.length_c   1.000
_cell.angle_alpha   90.00
_cell.angle_beta   90.00
_cell.angle_gamma   90.00
#
_symmetry.space_group_name_H-M   'P 1'
#
loop_
_entity.id
_entity.type
_entity.pdbx_description
1 polymer ?
#
loop_
_entity_poly.entity_id
_entity_poly.type
_entity_poly.pdbx_seq_one_letter_code
_entity_poly.pdbx_strand_id
1 'polypeptide(L)'
;MLYLGFLPGPEEVKLHKINHYLSPIVDELLEFWDGVDLPSTDLHPTGKRIRMAVICCSNDIPAARKLCGHISALVGCHRCYKIANISGRKLNYGGFDDMTEW
;
A
#
# COMPACT_ATOMS: atom_id res chain seq x y z
N MET A 1 -4.70 -0.40 3.44
CA MET A 1 -3.42 -0.31 2.72
C MET A 1 -2.55 0.71 3.46
N LEU A 2 -1.43 0.28 4.04
CA LEU A 2 -0.53 1.16 4.79
C LEU A 2 0.52 1.72 3.82
N TYR A 3 0.69 3.04 3.80
CA TYR A 3 1.73 3.71 3.02
C TYR A 3 2.80 4.25 3.97
N LEU A 4 4.03 3.79 3.80
CA LEU A 4 5.18 4.29 4.55
C LEU A 4 6.17 4.93 3.58
N GLY A 5 6.32 6.26 3.70
CA GLY A 5 7.23 7.03 2.86
C GLY A 5 8.55 7.26 3.59
N PHE A 6 9.64 6.71 3.08
CA PHE A 6 10.99 7.06 3.53
C PHE A 6 11.55 8.14 2.63
N LEU A 7 11.60 9.37 3.14
CA LEU A 7 12.26 10.48 2.47
C LEU A 7 13.65 10.64 3.09
N PRO A 8 14.71 10.08 2.48
CA PRO A 8 16.04 10.45 2.89
C PRO A 8 16.23 11.96 2.67
N GLY A 9 17.11 12.56 3.46
CA GLY A 9 17.50 13.95 3.26
C GLY A 9 18.08 14.20 1.86
N PRO A 10 18.48 15.44 1.55
CA PRO A 10 18.99 15.82 0.22
C PRO A 10 20.25 15.06 -0.22
N GLU A 11 20.90 14.35 0.70
CA GLU A 11 22.07 13.51 0.44
C GLU A 11 21.67 12.05 0.15
N GLU A 12 22.48 11.38 -0.66
CA GLU A 12 22.32 9.95 -0.94
C GLU A 12 22.28 9.13 0.37
N VAL A 13 21.31 8.23 0.45
CA VAL A 13 21.15 7.36 1.61
C VAL A 13 22.33 6.41 1.65
N LYS A 14 23.21 6.58 2.65
CA LYS A 14 24.23 5.57 2.93
C LYS A 14 23.53 4.22 3.17
N LEU A 15 24.08 3.17 2.58
CA LEU A 15 23.48 1.83 2.42
C LEU A 15 22.71 1.29 3.65
N HIS A 16 23.18 1.59 4.86
CA HIS A 16 22.69 1.05 6.12
C HIS A 16 21.74 1.99 6.89
N LYS A 17 21.62 3.27 6.52
CA LYS A 17 20.80 4.23 7.29
C LYS A 17 19.31 3.89 7.29
N ILE A 18 18.79 3.38 6.17
CA ILE A 18 17.37 3.02 6.05
C ILE A 18 17.05 1.70 6.77
N ASN A 19 18.02 0.80 6.88
CA ASN A 19 17.84 -0.51 7.49
C ASN A 19 17.41 -0.43 8.96
N HIS A 20 17.89 0.59 9.69
CA HIS A 20 17.45 0.82 11.07
C HIS A 20 15.95 1.09 11.20
N TYR A 21 15.35 1.74 10.20
CA TYR A 21 13.91 1.97 10.17
C TYR A 21 13.12 0.78 9.64
N LEU A 22 13.71 0.03 8.71
CA LEU A 22 13.08 -1.15 8.13
C LEU A 22 13.11 -2.36 9.06
N SER A 23 14.15 -2.52 9.88
CA SER A 23 14.33 -3.67 10.78
C SER A 23 13.08 -4.01 11.60
N PRO A 24 12.48 -3.09 12.38
CA PRO A 24 11.31 -3.44 13.19
C PRO A 24 10.11 -3.87 12.32
N ILE A 25 9.98 -3.30 11.13
CA ILE A 25 8.91 -3.67 10.19
C ILE A 25 9.15 -5.08 9.66
N VAL A 26 10.38 -5.40 9.28
CA VAL A 26 10.75 -6.74 8.83
C VAL A 26 10.52 -7.77 9.93
N ASP A 27 10.87 -7.45 11.17
CA ASP A 27 10.66 -8.35 12.32
C ASP A 27 9.17 -8.67 12.51
N GLU A 28 8.29 -7.66 12.48
CA GLU A 28 6.83 -7.87 12.54
C GLU A 28 6.33 -8.71 11.35
N LEU A 29 6.80 -8.42 10.12
CA LEU A 29 6.38 -9.14 8.93
C LEU A 29 6.76 -10.63 8.97
N LEU A 30 7.92 -10.95 9.56
CA LEU A 30 8.35 -12.33 9.76
C LEU A 30 7.45 -13.06 10.76
N GLU A 31 7.03 -12.39 11.84
CA GLU A 31 6.05 -12.94 12.78
C GLU A 31 4.72 -13.23 12.08
N PHE A 32 4.23 -12.29 11.27
CA PHE A 32 3.00 -12.46 10.50
C PHE A 32 3.11 -13.51 9.39
N TRP A 33 4.30 -13.87 8.93
CA TRP A 33 4.50 -14.95 7.95
C TRP A 33 4.12 -16.31 8.54
N ASP A 34 4.61 -16.59 9.76
CA ASP A 34 4.24 -17.80 10.51
C ASP A 34 2.77 -17.73 10.97
N GLY A 35 2.30 -16.52 11.24
CA GLY A 35 0.91 -16.15 11.45
C GLY A 35 0.60 -15.86 12.91
N VAL A 36 -0.21 -14.83 13.12
CA VAL A 36 -0.53 -14.25 14.42
C VAL A 36 -2.00 -14.50 14.76
N ASP A 37 -2.27 -14.87 16.01
CA ASP A 37 -3.61 -15.06 16.53
C ASP A 37 -4.19 -13.72 17.02
N LEU A 38 -5.22 -13.24 16.35
CA LEU A 38 -5.98 -12.07 16.81
C LEU A 38 -6.91 -12.47 17.95
N PRO A 39 -7.07 -11.60 18.97
CA PRO A 39 -7.94 -11.86 20.10
C PRO A 39 -9.40 -12.01 19.68
N SER A 40 -10.19 -12.66 20.54
CA SER A 40 -11.63 -12.79 20.35
C SER A 40 -12.31 -11.43 20.32
N THR A 41 -13.28 -11.27 19.42
CA THR A 41 -14.17 -10.11 19.35
C THR A 41 -15.62 -10.60 19.35
N ASP A 42 -16.59 -9.71 19.56
CA ASP A 42 -18.02 -10.07 19.54
C ASP A 42 -18.45 -10.75 18.22
N LEU A 43 -17.81 -10.39 17.11
CA LEU A 43 -18.04 -10.98 15.79
C LEU A 43 -17.23 -12.26 15.54
N HIS A 44 -16.13 -12.44 16.27
CA HIS A 44 -15.25 -13.61 16.17
C HIS A 44 -14.87 -14.12 17.57
N PRO A 45 -15.78 -14.88 18.24
CA PRO A 45 -15.61 -15.29 19.63
C PRO A 45 -14.42 -16.23 19.86
N THR A 46 -13.99 -16.95 18.82
CA THR A 46 -12.83 -17.86 18.87
C THR A 46 -11.51 -17.18 18.51
N GLY A 47 -11.50 -15.86 18.29
CA GLY A 47 -10.36 -15.18 17.69
C GLY A 47 -10.16 -15.58 16.23
N LYS A 48 -9.07 -15.11 15.62
CA LYS A 48 -8.75 -15.42 14.22
C LYS A 48 -7.25 -15.43 13.99
N ARG A 49 -6.73 -16.52 13.44
CA ARG A 49 -5.35 -16.55 12.94
C ARG A 49 -5.25 -15.84 11.60
N ILE A 50 -4.30 -14.92 11.49
CA ILE A 50 -4.02 -14.19 10.25
C ILE A 50 -2.57 -14.37 9.82
N ARG A 51 -2.33 -14.25 8.52
CA ARG A 51 -0.99 -14.18 7.93
C ARG A 51 -0.88 -12.95 7.04
N MET A 52 0.31 -12.36 6.99
CA MET A 52 0.60 -11.24 6.12
C MET A 52 1.74 -11.63 5.17
N ALA A 53 1.67 -11.12 3.94
CA ALA A 53 2.74 -11.23 2.96
C ALA A 53 2.99 -9.86 2.34
N VAL A 54 4.25 -9.55 2.07
CA VAL A 54 4.65 -8.32 1.38
C VAL A 54 5.01 -8.64 -0.06
N ILE A 55 4.45 -7.86 -0.97
CA ILE A 55 4.76 -7.93 -2.40
C ILE A 55 5.58 -6.68 -2.74
N CYS A 56 6.86 -6.87 -3.03
CA CYS A 56 7.73 -5.80 -3.55
C CYS A 56 7.42 -5.59 -5.04
N CYS A 57 6.99 -4.39 -5.40
CA CYS A 57 6.74 -4.03 -6.79
C CYS A 57 7.60 -2.83 -7.18
N SER A 58 8.39 -2.98 -8.24
CA SER A 58 9.09 -1.88 -8.89
C SER A 58 8.33 -1.52 -10.16
N ASN A 59 7.67 -0.37 -10.15
CA ASN A 59 6.78 0.07 -11.21
C ASN A 59 7.07 1.53 -11.55
N ASP A 60 6.79 1.95 -12.78
CA ASP A 60 6.66 3.36 -13.09
C ASP A 60 5.41 3.96 -12.40
N ILE A 61 5.28 5.29 -12.40
CA ILE A 61 4.16 5.96 -11.71
C ILE A 61 2.79 5.46 -12.22
N PRO A 62 2.55 5.31 -13.53
CA PRO A 62 1.29 4.75 -14.03
C PRO A 62 1.01 3.31 -13.58
N ALA A 63 1.99 2.40 -13.62
CA ALA A 63 1.81 1.02 -13.20
C ALA A 63 1.66 0.91 -11.68
N ALA A 64 2.40 1.70 -10.89
CA ALA A 64 2.22 1.80 -9.45
C ALA A 64 0.79 2.24 -9.11
N ARG A 65 0.21 3.19 -9.86
CA ARG A 65 -1.18 3.61 -9.69
C ARG A 65 -2.19 2.54 -10.05
N LYS A 66 -1.92 1.66 -11.02
CA LYS A 66 -2.80 0.52 -11.31
C LYS A 66 -2.71 -0.56 -10.22
N LEU A 67 -1.51 -0.76 -9.68
CA LEU A 67 -1.22 -1.82 -8.70
C LEU A 67 -1.64 -1.42 -7.28
N CYS A 68 -1.41 -0.16 -6.91
CA CYS A 68 -1.76 0.45 -5.62
C CYS A 68 -3.12 1.18 -5.65
N GLY A 69 -3.69 1.38 -6.84
CA GLY A 69 -5.00 2.00 -7.05
C GLY A 69 -6.12 1.04 -6.70
N HIS A 70 -6.49 1.06 -5.42
CA HIS A 70 -7.84 0.82 -4.92
C HIS A 70 -8.68 -0.22 -5.68
N ILE A 71 -8.60 -1.47 -5.21
CA ILE A 71 -9.54 -2.56 -5.56
C ILE A 71 -11.01 -2.17 -5.29
N SER A 72 -11.32 -1.12 -4.51
CA SER A 72 -12.72 -0.66 -4.29
C SER A 72 -12.86 0.75 -3.69
N ALA A 73 -12.38 1.82 -4.34
CA ALA A 73 -12.77 3.18 -3.93
C ALA A 73 -13.00 4.08 -5.14
N LEU A 74 -14.12 4.81 -5.13
CA LEU A 74 -14.46 5.87 -6.09
C LEU A 74 -13.37 6.96 -6.14
N VAL A 75 -12.56 7.10 -5.10
CA VAL A 75 -11.47 8.09 -5.03
C VAL A 75 -10.19 7.47 -5.62
N GLY A 76 -9.85 7.88 -6.85
CA GLY A 76 -8.66 7.40 -7.56
C GLY A 76 -7.34 7.96 -7.01
N CYS A 77 -7.37 9.14 -6.38
CA CYS A 77 -6.20 9.72 -5.70
C CYS A 77 -6.63 10.61 -4.52
N HIS A 78 -6.14 10.34 -3.31
CA HIS A 78 -6.43 11.16 -2.11
C HIS A 78 -5.74 12.54 -2.13
N ARG A 79 -4.68 12.70 -2.94
CA ARG A 79 -3.90 13.94 -3.04
C ARG A 79 -4.41 14.89 -4.12
N CYS A 80 -4.83 14.32 -5.25
CA CYS A 80 -5.34 15.07 -6.40
C CYS A 80 -6.87 15.15 -6.42
N TYR A 81 -7.56 14.51 -5.46
CA TYR A 81 -9.03 14.36 -5.39
C TYR A 81 -9.71 13.81 -6.66
N LYS A 82 -8.95 13.27 -7.61
CA LYS A 82 -9.49 12.70 -8.84
C LYS A 82 -10.30 11.44 -8.54
N ILE A 83 -11.53 11.41 -9.07
CA ILE A 83 -12.51 10.34 -8.90
C ILE A 83 -12.41 9.41 -10.11
N ALA A 84 -12.45 8.09 -9.88
CA ALA A 84 -12.46 7.12 -10.97
C ALA A 84 -13.80 7.23 -11.73
N ASN A 85 -13.74 7.38 -13.05
CA ASN A 85 -14.94 7.46 -13.88
C ASN A 85 -15.56 6.07 -14.06
N ILE A 86 -16.88 6.01 -14.23
CA ILE A 86 -17.56 4.74 -14.52
C ILE A 86 -17.68 4.60 -16.05
N SER A 87 -17.05 3.58 -16.63
CA SER A 87 -17.28 3.20 -18.03
C SER A 87 -18.02 1.87 -18.07
N GLY A 88 -19.34 1.91 -18.28
CA GLY A 88 -20.19 0.72 -18.21
C GLY A 88 -20.34 0.20 -16.78
N ARG A 89 -20.08 -1.10 -16.54
CA ARG A 89 -20.12 -1.73 -15.20
C ARG A 89 -18.75 -1.81 -14.51
N LYS A 90 -17.71 -1.21 -15.08
CA LYS A 90 -16.35 -1.22 -14.52
C LYS A 90 -15.91 0.20 -14.19
N LEU A 91 -15.19 0.32 -13.08
CA LEU A 91 -14.44 1.52 -12.75
C LEU A 91 -13.33 1.69 -13.79
N ASN A 92 -13.31 2.84 -14.43
CA ASN A 92 -12.29 3.27 -15.37
C ASN A 92 -11.26 4.12 -14.61
N TYR A 93 -10.06 3.57 -14.50
CA TYR A 93 -8.92 4.22 -13.88
C TYR A 93 -7.93 4.79 -14.94
N GLY A 94 -8.36 4.94 -16.20
CA GLY A 94 -7.63 5.65 -17.25
C GLY A 94 -7.84 7.17 -17.17
N GLY A 95 -7.07 7.96 -17.94
CA GLY A 95 -7.16 9.42 -17.92
C GLY A 95 -6.35 10.10 -16.80
N PHE A 96 -5.42 9.38 -16.18
CA PHE A 96 -4.40 9.93 -15.27
C PHE A 96 -3.06 10.20 -15.97
N ASP A 97 -3.07 10.16 -17.30
CA ASP A 97 -1.88 10.25 -18.15
C ASP A 97 -1.32 11.68 -18.21
N ASP A 98 -2.17 12.69 -18.02
CA ASP A 98 -1.74 14.09 -17.98
C ASP A 98 -1.24 14.46 -16.58
N MET A 99 0.08 14.69 -16.51
CA MET A 99 0.80 15.05 -15.28
C MET A 99 0.60 16.49 -14.83
N THR A 100 0.10 17.35 -15.71
CA THR A 100 -0.13 18.77 -15.40
C THR A 100 -1.44 19.00 -14.66
N GLU A 101 -2.37 18.06 -14.74
CA GLU A 101 -3.64 18.06 -14.00
C GLU A 101 -3.55 17.33 -12.64
N TRP A 102 -2.34 17.17 -12.10
CA TRP A 102 -2.10 16.48 -10.84
C TRP A 102 -2.12 17.44 -9.64
#